data_AF-Q6LIK2-F1
#
_entry.id   AF-Q6LIK2-F1
#
_cell.length_a   1.000
_cell.length_b   1.000
_cell.length_c   1.000
_cell.angle_alpha   90.00
_cell.angle_beta   90.00
_cell.angle_gamma   90.00
#
_symmetry.space_group_name_H-M   'P 1'
#
loop_
_entity.id
_entity.type
_entity.pdbx_description
1 polymer ?
#
loop_
_entity_poly.entity_id
_entity_poly.type
_entity_poly.pdbx_seq_one_letter_code
_entity_poly.pdbx_strand_id
1 'polypeptide(L)'
;MVEKVVETVKRLNFPIKKLLFSSFSHTALAYCQDLYPEVRRGFVTKHKPSNMLDTIKPLNLYSLHIDHRILNETLAKSIKEMGLILMIWTLNDPKKVDKYTAWGVDNIITDTPNVF
;
A
#
# COMPACT_ATOMS: atom_id res chain seq x y z
N MET A 1 13.37 15.10 -2.92
CA MET A 1 12.56 14.82 -1.71
C MET A 1 12.77 13.39 -1.21
N VAL A 2 12.64 12.36 -2.07
CA VAL A 2 12.86 10.94 -1.70
C VAL A 2 14.25 10.70 -1.09
N GLU A 3 15.32 11.20 -1.72
CA GLU A 3 16.70 11.10 -1.21
C GLU A 3 16.83 11.49 0.25
N LYS A 4 16.41 12.72 0.60
CA LYS A 4 16.50 13.25 1.97
C LYS A 4 15.75 12.37 2.99
N VAL A 5 14.62 11.79 2.59
CA VAL A 5 13.87 10.85 3.44
C VAL A 5 14.65 9.56 3.64
N VAL A 6 15.16 8.96 2.56
CA VAL A 6 15.97 7.73 2.61
C VAL A 6 17.23 7.93 3.45
N GLU A 7 17.96 9.02 3.23
CA GLU A 7 19.15 9.38 4.01
C GLU A 7 18.82 9.55 5.50
N THR A 8 17.74 10.26 5.81
CA THR A 8 17.31 10.49 7.20
C THR A 8 16.97 9.16 7.87
N VAL A 9 16.20 8.30 7.21
CA VAL A 9 15.79 7.01 7.78
C VAL A 9 16.96 6.05 7.93
N LYS A 10 17.89 6.01 6.96
CA LYS A 10 19.14 5.25 7.08
C LYS A 10 19.96 5.74 8.27
N ARG A 11 20.12 7.06 8.44
CA ARG A 11 20.84 7.65 9.59
C ARG A 11 20.19 7.32 10.95
N LEU A 12 18.86 7.26 11.00
CA LEU A 12 18.13 6.90 12.23
C LEU A 12 18.21 5.41 12.57
N ASN A 13 18.79 4.56 11.71
CA ASN A 13 18.88 3.11 11.90
C ASN A 13 17.55 2.44 12.27
N PHE A 14 16.44 2.93 11.68
CA PHE A 14 15.13 2.34 11.93
C PHE A 14 15.08 0.90 11.39
N PRO A 15 14.50 -0.08 12.11
CA PRO A 15 14.46 -1.46 11.66
C PRO A 15 13.72 -1.62 10.33
N ILE A 16 14.46 -1.99 9.28
CA ILE A 16 13.92 -2.05 7.90
C ILE A 16 12.70 -2.97 7.77
N LYS A 17 12.67 -4.07 8.53
CA LYS A 17 11.54 -5.03 8.55
C LYS A 17 10.24 -4.44 9.12
N LYS A 18 10.33 -3.31 9.82
CA LYS A 18 9.18 -2.56 10.37
C LYS A 18 8.83 -1.33 9.54
N LEU A 19 9.53 -1.09 8.43
CA LEU A 19 9.41 0.10 7.62
C LEU A 19 8.65 -0.18 6.32
N LEU A 20 7.73 0.70 5.97
CA LEU A 20 7.00 0.72 4.70
C LEU A 20 6.92 2.17 4.24
N PHE A 21 7.35 2.43 3.01
CA PHE A 21 7.07 3.69 2.33
C PHE A 21 5.92 3.51 1.36
N SER A 22 4.98 4.45 1.35
CA SER A 22 3.88 4.43 0.40
C SER A 22 3.69 5.78 -0.30
N SER A 23 3.20 5.74 -1.55
CA SER A 23 2.99 6.94 -2.35
C SER A 23 1.93 6.73 -3.44
N PHE A 24 1.25 7.81 -3.82
CA PHE A 24 0.44 7.90 -5.05
C PHE A 24 1.29 8.06 -6.31
N SER A 25 2.58 8.39 -6.17
CA SER A 25 3.50 8.63 -7.28
C SER A 25 4.33 7.37 -7.57
N HIS A 26 4.07 6.73 -8.71
CA HIS A 26 4.88 5.60 -9.18
C HIS A 26 6.33 6.03 -9.47
N THR A 27 6.57 7.26 -9.91
CA THR A 27 7.92 7.81 -10.12
C THR A 27 8.69 7.94 -8.80
N ALA A 28 8.04 8.37 -7.71
CA ALA A 28 8.67 8.40 -6.40
C ALA A 28 9.00 6.99 -5.87
N LEU A 29 8.14 6.01 -6.15
CA LEU A 29 8.39 4.61 -5.77
C LEU A 29 9.54 3.99 -6.57
N ALA A 30 9.61 4.24 -7.87
CA ALA A 30 10.73 3.84 -8.72
C ALA A 30 12.05 4.44 -8.20
N TYR A 31 12.04 5.74 -7.91
CA TYR A 31 13.25 6.39 -7.39
C TYR A 31 13.66 5.87 -5.99
N CYS A 32 12.67 5.54 -5.16
CA CYS A 32 12.93 4.89 -3.88
C CYS A 32 13.48 3.46 -4.04
N GLN A 33 13.07 2.74 -5.09
CA GLN A 33 13.59 1.42 -5.42
C GLN A 33 15.08 1.48 -5.77
N ASP A 34 15.50 2.48 -6.53
CA ASP A 34 16.91 2.67 -6.89
C ASP A 34 17.77 3.01 -5.66
N LEU A 35 17.29 3.89 -4.78
CA LEU A 35 18.05 4.40 -3.64
C LEU A 35 18.03 3.47 -2.41
N TYR A 36 16.95 2.70 -2.22
CA TYR A 36 16.76 1.84 -1.05
C TYR A 36 15.97 0.56 -1.42
N PRO A 37 16.54 -0.33 -2.25
CA PRO A 37 15.80 -1.46 -2.83
C PRO A 37 15.19 -2.41 -1.80
N GLU A 38 15.85 -2.56 -0.65
CA GLU A 38 15.47 -3.45 0.46
C GLU A 38 14.24 -2.97 1.25
N VAL A 39 13.86 -1.68 1.15
CA VAL A 39 12.71 -1.17 1.88
C VAL A 39 11.41 -1.63 1.23
N ARG A 40 10.42 -2.03 2.05
CA ARG A 40 9.08 -2.31 1.53
C ARG A 40 8.46 -1.03 0.98
N ARG A 41 7.81 -1.17 -0.18
CA ARG A 41 7.16 -0.08 -0.91
C ARG A 41 5.69 -0.42 -1.18
N GLY A 42 4.81 0.55 -0.99
CA GLY A 42 3.38 0.42 -1.23
C GLY A 42 2.86 1.46 -2.22
N PHE A 43 2.06 1.05 -3.20
CA PHE A 43 1.38 2.00 -4.08
C PHE A 43 0.02 2.39 -3.52
N VAL A 44 -0.26 3.70 -3.50
CA VAL A 44 -1.56 4.22 -3.05
C VAL A 44 -2.37 4.65 -4.25
N THR A 45 -3.64 4.24 -4.32
CA THR A 45 -4.52 4.60 -5.42
C THR A 45 -5.95 4.89 -4.96
N LYS A 46 -6.57 5.86 -5.64
CA LYS A 46 -8.00 6.17 -5.60
C LYS A 46 -8.68 5.88 -6.95
N HIS A 47 -7.97 5.24 -7.85
CA HIS A 47 -8.43 4.87 -9.19
C HIS A 47 -8.39 3.35 -9.34
N LYS A 48 -9.35 2.81 -10.11
CA LYS A 48 -9.38 1.37 -10.41
C LYS A 48 -8.06 0.98 -11.08
N PRO A 49 -7.35 -0.02 -10.56
CA PRO A 49 -5.99 -0.27 -11.00
C PRO A 49 -5.91 -1.12 -12.28
N SER A 50 -7.02 -1.46 -12.96
CA SER A 50 -6.98 -2.32 -14.16
C SER A 50 -5.99 -1.87 -15.22
N ASN A 51 -5.75 -0.56 -15.36
CA ASN A 51 -4.74 -0.01 -16.28
C ASN A 51 -3.39 0.31 -15.59
N MET A 52 -3.35 0.27 -14.26
CA MET A 52 -2.20 0.66 -13.43
C MET A 52 -1.41 -0.54 -12.91
N LEU A 53 -2.01 -1.73 -12.83
CA LEU A 53 -1.33 -2.94 -12.32
C LEU A 53 -0.10 -3.25 -13.18
N ASP A 54 -0.20 -3.10 -14.50
CA ASP A 54 0.93 -3.29 -15.41
C ASP A 54 2.02 -2.23 -15.21
N THR A 55 1.65 -0.99 -14.93
CA THR A 55 2.61 0.11 -14.67
C THR A 55 3.40 -0.10 -13.39
N ILE A 56 2.80 -0.70 -12.36
CA ILE A 56 3.44 -0.88 -11.05
C ILE A 56 4.12 -2.24 -10.89
N LYS A 57 3.85 -3.19 -11.79
CA LYS A 57 4.44 -4.54 -11.77
C LYS A 57 5.98 -4.51 -11.75
N PRO A 58 6.69 -3.67 -12.54
CA PRO A 58 8.15 -3.59 -12.48
C PRO A 58 8.72 -3.07 -11.14
N LEU A 59 7.88 -2.41 -10.32
CA LEU A 59 8.33 -1.79 -9.07
C LEU A 59 8.49 -2.79 -7.92
N ASN A 60 8.10 -4.06 -8.13
CA ASN A 60 8.15 -5.16 -7.17
C ASN A 60 7.64 -4.72 -5.79
N LEU A 61 6.41 -4.22 -5.76
CA LEU A 61 5.81 -3.63 -4.58
C LEU A 61 5.44 -4.69 -3.55
N TYR A 62 5.47 -4.30 -2.28
CA TYR A 62 5.02 -5.12 -1.16
C TYR A 62 3.50 -5.06 -0.99
N SER A 63 2.90 -3.88 -1.21
CA SER A 63 1.48 -3.65 -0.90
C SER A 63 0.79 -2.69 -1.87
N LEU A 64 -0.54 -2.80 -1.97
CA LEU A 64 -1.42 -1.85 -2.64
C LEU A 64 -2.41 -1.27 -1.62
N HIS A 65 -2.51 0.06 -1.56
CA HIS A 65 -3.36 0.80 -0.64
C HIS A 65 -4.49 1.46 -1.45
N ILE A 66 -5.70 0.93 -1.36
CA ILE A 66 -6.82 1.36 -2.21
C ILE A 66 -7.93 2.04 -1.42
N ASP A 67 -8.54 3.07 -2.01
CA ASP A 67 -9.75 3.65 -1.45
C ASP A 67 -10.86 2.59 -1.37
N HIS A 68 -11.36 2.32 -0.16
CA HIS A 68 -12.34 1.27 0.10
C HIS A 68 -13.64 1.42 -0.69
N ARG A 69 -13.97 2.65 -1.15
CA ARG A 69 -15.19 2.97 -1.90
C ARG A 69 -15.16 2.45 -3.33
N ILE A 70 -13.97 2.23 -3.88
CA ILE A 70 -13.79 1.71 -5.25
C ILE A 70 -13.42 0.23 -5.29
N LEU A 71 -13.20 -0.39 -4.12
CA LEU A 71 -12.89 -1.80 -4.00
C LEU A 71 -14.17 -2.64 -4.11
N ASN A 72 -14.10 -3.72 -4.88
CA ASN A 72 -15.08 -4.79 -4.88
C ASN A 72 -14.37 -6.14 -4.73
N GLU A 73 -15.11 -7.22 -4.51
CA GLU A 73 -14.54 -8.55 -4.27
C GLU A 73 -13.67 -9.05 -5.43
N THR A 74 -14.11 -8.86 -6.67
CA THR A 74 -13.35 -9.28 -7.87
C THR A 74 -12.00 -8.57 -7.94
N LEU A 75 -11.99 -7.26 -7.70
CA LEU A 75 -10.79 -6.47 -7.70
C LEU A 75 -9.86 -6.88 -6.55
N ALA A 76 -10.42 -7.10 -5.36
CA ALA A 76 -9.64 -7.57 -4.21
C ALA A 76 -8.94 -8.90 -4.53
N LYS A 77 -9.66 -9.88 -5.08
CA LYS A 77 -9.10 -11.16 -5.53
C LYS A 77 -7.96 -10.98 -6.53
N SER A 78 -8.15 -10.16 -7.57
CA SER A 78 -7.09 -9.91 -8.56
C SER A 78 -5.82 -9.30 -7.96
N ILE A 79 -5.95 -8.43 -6.95
CA ILE A 79 -4.80 -7.83 -6.25
C ILE A 79 -4.09 -8.90 -5.42
N LYS A 80 -4.84 -9.78 -4.75
CA LYS A 80 -4.30 -10.88 -3.94
C LYS A 80 -3.60 -11.94 -4.80
N GLU A 81 -4.12 -12.22 -6.00
CA GLU A 81 -3.48 -13.12 -6.98
C GLU A 81 -2.11 -12.61 -7.45
N MET A 82 -1.85 -11.30 -7.38
CA MET A 82 -0.54 -10.72 -7.63
C MET A 82 0.45 -10.88 -6.46
N GLY A 83 0.01 -11.46 -5.34
CA GLY A 83 0.82 -11.64 -4.13
C GLY A 83 1.02 -10.37 -3.31
N LEU A 84 0.24 -9.31 -3.58
CA LEU A 84 0.34 -8.04 -2.87
C LEU A 84 -0.42 -8.09 -1.55
N ILE A 85 0.11 -7.39 -0.53
CA ILE A 85 -0.66 -7.02 0.65
C ILE A 85 -1.68 -5.95 0.27
N LEU A 86 -2.96 -6.22 0.49
CA LEU A 86 -4.07 -5.34 0.21
C LEU A 86 -4.42 -4.53 1.46
N MET A 87 -4.28 -3.22 1.38
CA MET A 87 -4.66 -2.28 2.44
C MET A 87 -5.76 -1.36 1.94
N ILE A 88 -6.68 -0.95 2.81
CA ILE A 88 -7.73 0.02 2.46
C ILE A 88 -7.65 1.29 3.30
N TRP A 89 -8.11 2.41 2.73
CA TRP A 89 -8.15 3.71 3.41
C TRP A 89 -9.37 4.55 2.98
N THR A 90 -9.76 5.59 3.73
CA THR A 90 -9.74 5.61 5.20
C THR A 90 -11.08 5.04 5.65
N LEU A 91 -11.08 3.89 6.33
CA LEU A 91 -12.31 3.26 6.79
C LEU A 91 -12.53 3.61 8.27
N ASN A 92 -13.59 4.36 8.55
CA ASN A 92 -13.95 4.78 9.92
C ASN A 92 -15.22 4.06 10.44
N ASP A 93 -15.77 3.14 9.66
CA ASP A 93 -16.97 2.36 10.02
C ASP A 93 -16.58 0.91 10.33
N PRO A 94 -16.45 0.51 11.61
CA PRO A 94 -16.04 -0.82 11.99
C PRO A 94 -17.05 -1.90 11.56
N LYS A 95 -18.31 -1.54 11.30
CA LYS A 95 -19.33 -2.50 10.82
C LYS A 95 -19.03 -3.03 9.41
N LYS A 96 -18.12 -2.39 8.68
CA LYS A 96 -17.70 -2.82 7.33
C LYS A 96 -16.45 -3.69 7.34
N VAL A 97 -15.79 -3.88 8.48
CA VAL A 97 -14.53 -4.65 8.58
C VAL A 97 -14.73 -6.06 8.04
N ASP A 98 -15.72 -6.79 8.53
CA ASP A 98 -16.00 -8.18 8.14
C ASP A 98 -16.16 -8.34 6.62
N LYS A 99 -16.84 -7.38 5.98
CA LYS A 99 -17.00 -7.35 4.53
C LYS A 99 -15.66 -7.28 3.80
N TYR A 100 -14.77 -6.38 4.22
CA TYR A 100 -13.47 -6.18 3.57
C TYR A 100 -12.47 -7.28 3.91
N THR A 101 -12.51 -7.80 5.15
CA THR A 101 -11.73 -8.98 5.55
C THR A 101 -12.14 -10.21 4.74
N ALA A 102 -13.44 -10.42 4.51
CA ALA A 102 -13.94 -11.50 3.65
C ALA A 102 -13.46 -11.40 2.19
N TRP A 103 -13.15 -10.18 1.72
CA TRP A 103 -12.56 -9.96 0.40
C TRP A 103 -11.04 -10.12 0.36
N GLY A 104 -10.39 -10.37 1.51
CA GLY A 104 -8.95 -10.56 1.62
C GLY A 104 -8.14 -9.29 1.88
N VAL A 105 -8.77 -8.22 2.39
CA VAL A 105 -8.04 -7.04 2.88
C VAL A 105 -7.21 -7.42 4.11
N ASP A 106 -5.91 -7.12 4.09
CA ASP A 106 -4.97 -7.46 5.15
C ASP A 106 -4.85 -6.37 6.22
N ASN A 107 -5.02 -5.10 5.85
CA ASN A 107 -4.90 -3.97 6.78
C ASN A 107 -5.90 -2.85 6.49
N ILE A 108 -6.30 -2.15 7.54
CA ILE A 108 -7.21 -1.01 7.48
C ILE A 108 -6.49 0.24 8.01
N ILE A 109 -6.50 1.31 7.22
CA ILE A 109 -6.08 2.64 7.65
C ILE A 109 -7.34 3.40 8.08
N THR A 110 -7.35 3.91 9.31
CA THR A 110 -8.51 4.53 9.96
C THR A 110 -8.09 5.76 10.77
N ASP A 111 -9.00 6.73 10.88
CA ASP A 111 -8.86 7.89 11.76
C ASP A 111 -9.32 7.55 13.20
N THR A 112 -10.01 6.43 13.40
CA THR A 112 -10.58 6.01 14.69
C THR A 112 -10.08 4.63 15.10
N PRO A 113 -8.76 4.43 15.32
CA PRO A 113 -8.21 3.10 15.60
C PRO A 113 -8.71 2.45 16.89
N ASN A 114 -9.26 3.23 17.82
CA ASN A 114 -9.76 2.77 19.11
C ASN A 114 -11.14 2.08 19.06
N VAL A 115 -11.81 2.07 17.90
CA VAL A 115 -13.13 1.44 17.73
C VAL A 115 -13.12 0.21 16.81
N PHE A 116 -11.92 -0.23 16.40
CA PHE A 116 -11.68 -1.40 15.54
C PHE A 116 -11.13 -2.57 16.34
#